data_AF-K1YDZ8-F1
#
_entry.id   AF-K1YDZ8-F1
#
_cell.length_a   1.000
_cell.length_b   1.000
_cell.length_c   1.000
_cell.angle_alpha   90.00
_cell.angle_beta   90.00
_cell.angle_gamma   90.00
#
_symmetry.space_group_name_H-M   'P 1'
#
loop_
_entity.id
_entity.type
_entity.pdbx_description
1 polymer ?
#
loop_
_entity_poly.entity_id
_entity_poly.type
_entity_poly.pdbx_seq_one_letter_code
_entity_poly.pdbx_strand_id
1 'polypeptide(L)'
;MLRSDQILATVEMIQKENLDVRTVTMGINLLDCRGGDIDETCKKIKAKIISYAGNFVATCNAMSRKYGIPVVNKRIAVTPIALVGAGFHRADFVRLAIALDEVASEVGIDILGGFSAQVEKGMTATDREFIASIPDALAATEKVCASINIATTQKGINMDALAMM
;
A
#
# COMPACT_ATOMS: atom_id res chain seq x y z
N MET A 1 -10.50 -9.94 25.45
CA MET A 1 -11.44 -8.81 25.64
C MET A 1 -10.71 -7.69 26.34
N LEU A 2 -10.81 -6.47 25.83
CA LEU A 2 -10.33 -5.28 26.54
C LEU A 2 -11.16 -5.09 27.81
N ARG A 3 -10.51 -4.84 28.94
CA ARG A 3 -11.18 -4.62 30.23
C ARG A 3 -11.57 -3.14 30.37
N SER A 4 -12.66 -2.86 31.08
CA SER A 4 -13.21 -1.50 31.19
C SER A 4 -12.26 -0.50 31.87
N ASP A 5 -11.44 -0.96 32.80
CA ASP A 5 -10.38 -0.18 33.46
C ASP A 5 -9.32 0.30 32.47
N GLN A 6 -8.92 -0.53 31.49
CA GLN A 6 -7.98 -0.14 30.44
C GLN A 6 -8.56 0.92 29.50
N ILE A 7 -9.87 0.84 29.21
CA ILE A 7 -10.57 1.84 28.39
C ILE A 7 -10.59 3.18 29.13
N LEU A 8 -10.95 3.18 30.42
CA LEU A 8 -10.98 4.38 31.25
C LEU A 8 -9.58 5.02 31.38
N ALA A 9 -8.54 4.22 31.64
CA ALA A 9 -7.16 4.70 31.69
C ALA A 9 -6.73 5.33 30.35
N THR A 10 -7.16 4.76 29.22
CA THR A 10 -6.86 5.30 27.89
C THR A 10 -7.55 6.64 27.66
N VAL A 11 -8.82 6.77 28.07
CA VAL A 11 -9.54 8.04 27.99
C VAL A 11 -8.86 9.11 28.84
N GLU A 12 -8.40 8.78 30.05
CA GLU A 12 -7.65 9.71 30.88
C GLU A 12 -6.34 10.17 30.24
N MET A 13 -5.58 9.24 29.62
CA MET A 13 -4.35 9.59 28.90
C MET A 13 -4.63 10.55 27.75
N ILE A 14 -5.68 10.30 26.96
CA ILE A 14 -6.08 11.17 25.84
C ILE A 14 -6.44 12.59 26.31
N GLN A 15 -7.05 12.71 27.48
CA GLN A 15 -7.44 14.02 28.03
C GLN A 15 -6.29 14.79 28.68
N LYS A 16 -5.33 14.08 29.27
CA LYS A 16 -4.22 14.67 30.04
C LYS A 16 -2.97 14.92 29.19
N GLU A 17 -2.81 14.19 28.09
CA GLU A 17 -1.62 14.21 27.22
C GLU A 17 -1.96 14.68 25.79
N ASN A 18 -1.02 15.34 25.12
CA ASN A 18 -1.17 15.79 23.73
C ASN A 18 -0.77 14.71 22.73
N LEU A 19 -1.59 13.67 22.61
CA LEU A 19 -1.32 12.52 21.73
C LEU A 19 -1.76 12.79 20.27
N ASP A 20 -1.05 12.17 19.33
CA ASP A 20 -1.42 12.11 17.92
C ASP A 20 -1.29 10.68 17.35
N VAL A 21 -2.08 10.39 16.31
CA VAL A 21 -1.94 9.15 15.53
C VAL A 21 -1.17 9.45 14.27
N ARG A 22 0.09 9.02 14.20
CA ARG A 22 0.96 9.21 13.03
C ARG A 22 0.33 8.68 11.74
N THR A 23 -0.25 7.49 11.77
CA THR A 23 -0.88 6.88 10.59
C THR A 23 -1.94 5.87 10.97
N VAL A 24 -3.01 5.80 10.18
CA VAL A 24 -3.91 4.64 10.11
C VAL A 24 -3.74 4.03 8.73
N THR A 25 -3.46 2.73 8.68
CA THR A 25 -3.21 2.02 7.41
C THR A 25 -4.24 0.92 7.22
N MET A 26 -4.93 0.92 6.08
CA MET A 26 -5.81 -0.19 5.66
C MET A 26 -5.04 -1.14 4.75
N GLY A 27 -4.98 -2.42 5.13
CA GLY A 27 -4.42 -3.48 4.28
C GLY A 27 -5.48 -4.06 3.35
N ILE A 28 -5.20 -4.13 2.04
CA ILE A 28 -6.12 -4.71 1.05
C ILE A 28 -5.40 -5.80 0.25
N ASN A 29 -5.93 -7.02 0.32
CA ASN A 29 -5.42 -8.13 -0.50
C ASN A 29 -5.93 -8.02 -1.94
N LEU A 30 -5.03 -8.03 -2.91
CA LEU A 30 -5.34 -7.91 -4.35
C LEU A 30 -5.10 -9.20 -5.16
N LEU A 31 -4.80 -10.34 -4.52
CA LEU A 31 -4.49 -11.59 -5.25
C LEU A 31 -5.66 -12.09 -6.12
N ASP A 32 -6.89 -11.82 -5.73
CA ASP A 32 -8.12 -12.14 -6.47
C ASP A 32 -8.45 -11.12 -7.58
N CYS A 33 -7.66 -10.05 -7.71
CA CYS A 33 -7.89 -9.00 -8.69
C CYS A 33 -7.22 -9.28 -10.04
N ARG A 34 -6.43 -10.35 -10.17
CA ARG A 34 -5.83 -10.74 -11.46
C ARG A 34 -6.93 -11.07 -12.48
N GLY A 35 -6.92 -10.36 -13.60
CA GLY A 35 -7.76 -10.62 -14.78
C GLY A 35 -7.03 -11.42 -15.85
N GLY A 36 -7.65 -11.58 -17.02
CA GLY A 36 -6.98 -12.13 -18.21
C GLY A 36 -5.91 -11.18 -18.76
N ASP A 37 -6.14 -9.88 -18.68
CA ASP A 37 -5.23 -8.83 -19.14
C ASP A 37 -5.02 -7.73 -18.09
N ILE A 38 -4.20 -6.74 -18.45
CA ILE A 38 -3.88 -5.58 -17.62
C ILE A 38 -5.10 -4.69 -17.34
N ASP A 39 -5.97 -4.49 -18.34
CA ASP A 39 -7.14 -3.61 -18.22
C ASP A 39 -8.17 -4.17 -17.24
N GLU A 40 -8.47 -5.47 -17.35
CA GLU A 40 -9.32 -6.18 -16.42
C GLU A 40 -8.73 -6.17 -15.00
N THR A 41 -7.41 -6.37 -14.88
CA THR A 41 -6.71 -6.36 -13.59
C THR A 41 -6.81 -4.98 -12.93
N CYS A 42 -6.51 -3.91 -13.66
CA CYS A 42 -6.64 -2.52 -13.18
C CYS A 42 -8.08 -2.23 -12.73
N LYS A 43 -9.08 -2.63 -13.52
CA LYS A 43 -10.50 -2.44 -13.19
C LYS A 43 -10.88 -3.14 -11.88
N LYS A 44 -10.46 -4.40 -11.70
CA LYS A 44 -10.72 -5.18 -10.48
C LYS A 44 -10.06 -4.55 -9.25
N ILE A 45 -8.79 -4.13 -9.37
CA ILE A 45 -8.06 -3.46 -8.29
C ILE A 45 -8.78 -2.18 -7.85
N LYS A 46 -9.13 -1.30 -8.80
CA LYS A 46 -9.85 -0.04 -8.51
C LYS A 46 -11.17 -0.31 -7.80
N ALA A 47 -12.00 -1.20 -8.38
CA ALA A 47 -13.29 -1.55 -7.80
C ALA A 47 -13.16 -2.08 -6.37
N LYS A 48 -12.16 -2.94 -6.12
CA LYS A 48 -11.90 -3.48 -4.79
C LYS A 48 -11.48 -2.38 -3.82
N ILE A 49 -10.48 -1.57 -4.17
CA ILE A 49 -10.01 -0.50 -3.28
C ILE A 49 -11.13 0.48 -2.94
N ILE A 50 -11.95 0.91 -3.91
CA ILE A 50 -13.11 1.79 -3.68
C ILE A 50 -14.11 1.14 -2.72
N SER A 51 -14.43 -0.14 -2.93
CA SER A 51 -15.40 -0.85 -2.11
C SER A 51 -15.00 -0.94 -0.63
N TYR A 52 -13.71 -1.09 -0.33
CA TYR A 52 -13.20 -1.17 1.05
C TYR A 52 -12.92 0.19 1.65
N ALA A 53 -12.35 1.11 0.86
CA ALA A 53 -11.77 2.33 1.37
C ALA A 53 -12.62 3.59 1.09
N GLY A 54 -13.72 3.51 0.34
CA GLY A 54 -14.54 4.68 -0.01
C GLY A 54 -15.01 5.54 1.16
N ASN A 55 -15.25 4.94 2.34
CA ASN A 55 -15.59 5.67 3.57
C ASN A 55 -14.43 5.78 4.57
N PHE A 56 -13.22 5.31 4.22
CA PHE A 56 -12.09 5.19 5.14
C PHE A 56 -11.66 6.55 5.69
N VAL A 57 -11.41 7.51 4.81
CA VAL A 57 -10.95 8.86 5.20
C VAL A 57 -11.99 9.59 6.02
N ALA A 58 -13.26 9.52 5.60
CA ALA A 58 -14.38 10.11 6.33
C ALA A 58 -14.51 9.53 7.75
N THR A 59 -14.34 8.21 7.88
CA THR A 59 -14.37 7.50 9.17
C THR A 59 -13.20 7.92 10.06
N CYS A 60 -11.98 8.00 9.53
CA CYS A 60 -10.82 8.49 10.28
C CYS A 60 -11.02 9.92 10.78
N ASN A 61 -11.56 10.81 9.94
CA ASN A 61 -11.84 12.20 10.31
C ASN A 61 -12.96 12.31 11.36
N ALA A 62 -13.98 11.46 11.28
CA ALA A 62 -15.04 11.41 12.30
C ALA A 62 -14.49 10.96 13.65
N MET A 63 -13.63 9.94 13.67
CA MET A 63 -12.98 9.48 14.91
C MET A 63 -12.02 10.53 15.48
N SER A 64 -11.26 11.19 14.62
CA SER A 64 -10.36 12.28 15.02
C SER A 64 -11.13 13.41 15.73
N ARG A 65 -12.28 13.83 15.18
CA ARG A 65 -13.16 14.82 15.81
C ARG A 65 -13.78 14.32 17.12
N LYS A 66 -14.20 13.05 17.17
CA LYS A 66 -14.86 12.48 18.34
C LYS A 66 -13.94 12.40 19.56
N TYR A 67 -12.67 12.04 19.35
CA TYR A 67 -11.71 11.83 20.43
C TYR A 67 -10.75 13.01 20.63
N GLY A 68 -10.78 14.02 19.76
CA GLY A 68 -9.87 15.17 19.84
C GLY A 68 -8.42 14.83 19.49
N ILE A 69 -8.17 13.67 18.88
CA ILE A 69 -6.83 13.19 18.51
C ILE A 69 -6.63 13.34 17.01
N PRO A 70 -5.63 14.10 16.53
CA PRO A 70 -5.38 14.23 15.11
C PRO A 70 -4.87 12.91 14.51
N VAL A 71 -5.41 12.55 13.33
CA VAL A 71 -4.89 11.45 12.50
C VAL A 71 -4.10 12.06 11.35
N VAL A 72 -2.77 12.02 11.47
CA VAL A 72 -1.85 12.72 10.57
C VAL A 72 -1.87 12.11 9.16
N ASN A 73 -1.75 10.78 9.05
CA ASN A 73 -1.77 10.07 7.77
C ASN A 73 -2.86 8.99 7.70
N LYS A 74 -3.42 8.80 6.52
CA LYS A 74 -4.39 7.78 6.15
C LYS A 74 -3.84 7.07 4.93
N ARG A 75 -3.46 5.80 5.09
CA ARG A 75 -2.69 5.06 4.09
C ARG A 75 -3.39 3.78 3.69
N ILE A 76 -3.11 3.31 2.49
CA ILE A 76 -3.46 1.95 2.06
C ILE A 76 -2.16 1.18 1.81
N ALA A 77 -2.13 -0.07 2.23
CA ALA A 77 -1.08 -1.02 1.87
C ALA A 77 -1.72 -2.19 1.11
N VAL A 78 -1.17 -2.52 -0.06
CA VAL A 78 -1.68 -3.60 -0.90
C VAL A 78 -0.72 -4.78 -0.99
N THR A 79 -1.22 -5.91 -1.48
CA THR A 79 -0.38 -7.06 -1.87
C THR A 79 0.74 -6.58 -2.81
N PRO A 80 2.01 -7.05 -2.64
CA PRO A 80 3.11 -6.72 -3.55
C PRO A 80 2.68 -6.86 -5.02
N ILE A 81 2.70 -5.75 -5.75
CA ILE A 81 2.19 -5.69 -7.12
C ILE A 81 2.95 -6.62 -8.07
N ALA A 82 4.22 -6.91 -7.82
CA ALA A 82 4.96 -7.92 -8.58
C ALA A 82 4.31 -9.32 -8.53
N LEU A 83 3.64 -9.68 -7.43
CA LEU A 83 2.89 -10.95 -7.30
C LEU A 83 1.57 -10.90 -8.06
N VAL A 84 0.86 -9.78 -8.00
CA VAL A 84 -0.43 -9.60 -8.69
C VAL A 84 -0.20 -9.58 -10.21
N GLY A 85 0.84 -8.89 -10.65
CA GLY A 85 1.26 -8.78 -12.05
C GLY A 85 2.15 -9.93 -12.52
N ALA A 86 2.07 -11.12 -11.93
CA ALA A 86 2.81 -12.29 -12.43
C ALA A 86 2.56 -12.48 -13.95
N GLY A 87 3.64 -12.51 -14.72
CA GLY A 87 3.62 -12.59 -16.19
C GLY A 87 3.43 -11.28 -16.95
N PHE A 88 3.36 -10.13 -16.27
CA PHE A 88 3.29 -8.81 -16.90
C PHE A 88 4.68 -8.24 -17.24
N HIS A 89 4.67 -7.25 -18.13
CA HIS A 89 5.86 -6.54 -18.60
C HIS A 89 5.95 -5.13 -17.98
N ARG A 90 7.09 -4.47 -18.16
CA ARG A 90 7.35 -3.11 -17.66
C ARG A 90 6.18 -2.14 -17.90
N ALA A 91 5.65 -2.09 -19.12
CA ALA A 91 4.56 -1.17 -19.49
C ALA A 91 3.26 -1.44 -18.70
N ASP A 92 2.96 -2.71 -18.42
CA ASP A 92 1.79 -3.09 -17.64
C ASP A 92 1.92 -2.68 -16.17
N PHE A 93 3.13 -2.76 -15.61
CA PHE A 93 3.39 -2.29 -14.26
C PHE A 93 3.25 -0.77 -14.12
N VAL A 94 3.67 0.00 -15.12
CA VAL A 94 3.42 1.45 -15.15
C VAL A 94 1.91 1.72 -15.18
N ARG A 95 1.14 0.98 -15.97
CA ARG A 95 -0.34 1.11 -15.99
C ARG A 95 -0.97 0.72 -14.65
N LEU A 96 -0.44 -0.29 -13.95
CA LEU A 96 -0.89 -0.66 -12.61
C LEU A 96 -0.60 0.47 -11.60
N ALA A 97 0.59 1.08 -11.66
CA ALA A 97 0.94 2.19 -10.79
C ALA A 97 -0.02 3.37 -10.98
N ILE A 98 -0.28 3.77 -12.22
CA ILE A 98 -1.25 4.83 -12.55
C ILE A 98 -2.65 4.46 -12.03
N ALA A 99 -3.10 3.22 -12.24
CA ALA A 99 -4.40 2.76 -11.74
C ALA A 99 -4.52 2.82 -10.21
N LEU A 100 -3.43 2.51 -9.48
CA LEU A 100 -3.35 2.62 -8.03
C LEU A 100 -3.36 4.08 -7.56
N ASP A 101 -2.69 4.97 -8.29
CA ASP A 101 -2.62 6.40 -7.97
C ASP A 101 -3.97 7.10 -8.17
N GLU A 102 -4.65 6.79 -9.27
CA GLU A 102 -5.99 7.29 -9.55
C GLU A 102 -6.98 6.91 -8.44
N VAL A 103 -6.98 5.65 -7.99
CA VAL A 103 -7.88 5.23 -6.91
C VAL A 103 -7.45 5.74 -5.54
N ALA A 104 -6.14 5.91 -5.30
CA ALA A 104 -5.64 6.54 -4.08
C ALA A 104 -6.13 8.00 -3.98
N SER A 105 -6.13 8.70 -5.11
CA SER A 105 -6.66 10.06 -5.23
C SER A 105 -8.18 10.11 -5.06
N GLU A 106 -8.91 9.19 -5.70
CA GLU A 106 -10.37 9.09 -5.60
C GLU A 106 -10.84 8.85 -4.16
N VAL A 107 -10.15 7.96 -3.43
CA VAL A 107 -10.49 7.66 -2.02
C VAL A 107 -9.97 8.73 -1.05
N GLY A 108 -9.05 9.60 -1.50
CA GLY A 108 -8.52 10.72 -0.72
C GLY A 108 -7.49 10.31 0.33
N ILE A 109 -6.76 9.22 0.12
CA ILE A 109 -5.66 8.80 1.01
C ILE A 109 -4.39 9.58 0.73
N ASP A 110 -3.47 9.61 1.70
CA ASP A 110 -2.20 10.32 1.58
C ASP A 110 -1.20 9.54 0.72
N ILE A 111 -1.03 8.25 1.01
CA ILE A 111 -0.02 7.38 0.37
C ILE A 111 -0.59 5.96 0.19
N LEU A 112 -0.30 5.36 -0.96
CA LEU A 112 -0.54 3.95 -1.25
C LEU A 112 0.79 3.20 -1.34
N GLY A 113 1.01 2.27 -0.39
CA GLY A 113 2.14 1.35 -0.42
C GLY A 113 1.75 -0.01 -0.99
N GLY A 114 2.74 -0.75 -1.48
CA GLY A 114 2.55 -2.11 -1.99
C GLY A 114 2.86 -2.26 -3.47
N PHE A 115 3.23 -1.18 -4.16
CA PHE A 115 3.93 -1.27 -5.44
C PHE A 115 5.34 -1.86 -5.19
N SER A 116 5.38 -3.16 -4.94
CA SER A 116 6.53 -3.79 -4.30
C SER A 116 6.84 -5.17 -4.88
N ALA A 117 8.09 -5.59 -4.69
CA ALA A 117 8.57 -6.94 -4.99
C ALA A 117 9.37 -7.53 -3.83
N GLN A 118 9.39 -8.87 -3.75
CA GLN A 118 10.20 -9.63 -2.80
C GLN A 118 11.14 -10.53 -3.58
N VAL A 119 12.42 -10.18 -3.60
CA VAL A 119 13.42 -10.79 -4.49
C VAL A 119 14.62 -11.35 -3.74
N GLU A 120 14.55 -11.45 -2.40
CA GLU A 120 15.67 -11.90 -1.59
C GLU A 120 16.10 -13.36 -1.86
N LYS A 121 15.23 -14.16 -2.52
CA LYS A 121 15.51 -15.56 -2.93
C LYS A 121 15.94 -15.70 -4.39
N GLY A 122 16.13 -14.60 -5.10
CA GLY A 122 16.26 -14.58 -6.54
C GLY A 122 15.11 -13.82 -7.20
N MET A 123 15.29 -13.49 -8.48
CA MET A 123 14.34 -12.73 -9.29
C MET A 123 13.77 -13.61 -10.40
N THR A 124 12.45 -13.59 -10.56
CA THR A 124 11.77 -14.08 -11.76
C THR A 124 11.93 -13.09 -12.92
N ALA A 125 11.51 -13.49 -14.13
CA ALA A 125 11.45 -12.57 -15.27
C ALA A 125 10.53 -11.37 -14.97
N THR A 126 9.38 -11.62 -14.34
CA THR A 126 8.44 -10.57 -13.91
C THR A 126 9.06 -9.62 -12.89
N ASP A 127 9.86 -10.12 -11.94
CA ASP A 127 10.49 -9.24 -10.95
C ASP A 127 11.46 -8.25 -11.62
N ARG A 128 12.19 -8.68 -12.66
CA ARG A 128 13.08 -7.80 -13.44
C ARG A 128 12.30 -6.73 -14.19
N GLU A 129 11.18 -7.11 -14.83
CA GLU A 129 10.26 -6.19 -15.50
C GLU A 129 9.65 -5.17 -14.52
N PHE A 130 9.25 -5.64 -13.34
CA PHE A 130 8.74 -4.81 -12.27
C PHE A 130 9.78 -3.80 -11.78
N ILE A 131 11.01 -4.25 -11.46
CA ILE A 131 12.10 -3.38 -11.03
C ILE A 131 12.38 -2.30 -12.09
N ALA A 132 12.47 -2.69 -13.36
CA ALA A 132 12.70 -1.78 -14.48
C ALA A 132 11.56 -0.76 -14.68
N SER A 133 10.35 -1.06 -14.19
CA SER A 133 9.19 -0.15 -14.28
C SER A 133 9.16 0.94 -13.21
N ILE A 134 9.88 0.78 -12.09
CA ILE A 134 9.80 1.69 -10.94
C ILE A 134 10.10 3.15 -11.31
N PRO A 135 11.15 3.48 -12.09
CA PRO A 135 11.43 4.86 -12.45
C PRO A 135 10.28 5.54 -13.18
N ASP A 136 9.70 4.86 -14.19
CA ASP A 136 8.59 5.39 -14.98
C ASP A 136 7.30 5.45 -14.16
N ALA A 137 7.04 4.41 -13.34
CA ALA A 137 5.88 4.34 -12.47
C ALA A 137 5.87 5.48 -11.46
N LEU A 138 6.98 5.71 -10.74
CA LEU A 138 7.09 6.78 -9.75
C LEU A 138 7.12 8.17 -10.38
N ALA A 139 7.59 8.31 -11.62
CA ALA A 139 7.50 9.57 -12.36
C ALA A 139 6.06 9.90 -12.81
N ALA A 140 5.22 8.87 -12.99
CA ALA A 140 3.84 9.01 -13.47
C ALA A 140 2.78 9.02 -12.36
N THR A 141 3.17 8.91 -11.09
CA THR A 141 2.26 8.81 -9.93
C THR A 141 2.69 9.70 -8.78
N GLU A 142 1.74 10.20 -7.99
CA GLU A 142 2.06 11.10 -6.87
C GLU A 142 2.00 10.41 -5.49
N LYS A 143 1.05 9.50 -5.29
CA LYS A 143 0.73 8.88 -3.99
C LYS A 143 1.27 7.47 -3.84
N VAL A 144 1.69 6.83 -4.94
CA VAL A 144 2.20 5.46 -4.92
C VAL A 144 3.63 5.42 -4.37
N CYS A 145 3.89 4.50 -3.44
CA CYS A 145 5.21 4.24 -2.90
C CYS A 145 5.70 2.87 -3.34
N ALA A 146 6.90 2.85 -3.93
CA ALA A 146 7.57 1.62 -4.32
C ALA A 146 8.48 1.08 -3.21
N SER A 147 8.62 -0.24 -3.13
CA SER A 147 9.64 -0.88 -2.28
C SER A 147 10.07 -2.24 -2.80
N ILE A 148 11.35 -2.58 -2.62
CA ILE A 148 11.89 -3.88 -3.02
C ILE A 148 12.59 -4.50 -1.83
N ASN A 149 12.19 -5.72 -1.48
CA ASN A 149 12.89 -6.50 -0.48
C ASN A 149 13.97 -7.35 -1.16
N ILE A 150 15.23 -6.94 -1.03
CA ILE A 150 16.39 -7.64 -1.61
C ILE A 150 17.12 -8.57 -0.63
N ALA A 151 16.81 -8.51 0.67
CA ALA A 151 17.56 -9.22 1.68
C ALA A 151 16.71 -9.64 2.87
N THR A 152 17.09 -10.75 3.50
CA THR A 152 16.61 -11.12 4.85
C THR A 152 17.72 -11.84 5.60
N THR A 153 17.75 -11.75 6.93
CA THR A 153 18.73 -12.47 7.76
C THR A 153 18.78 -13.97 7.47
N GLN A 154 17.64 -14.58 7.14
CA GLN A 154 17.55 -16.01 6.87
C GLN A 154 18.16 -16.41 5.51
N LYS A 155 18.06 -15.54 4.50
CA LYS A 155 18.35 -15.90 3.10
C LYS A 155 19.56 -15.15 2.52
N GLY A 156 20.13 -14.22 3.30
CA GLY A 156 21.20 -13.34 2.86
C GLY A 156 20.69 -12.17 2.03
N ILE A 157 21.55 -11.69 1.13
CA ILE A 157 21.32 -10.54 0.26
C ILE A 157 21.36 -11.04 -1.19
N ASN A 158 20.35 -10.69 -1.97
CA ASN A 158 20.39 -10.88 -3.41
C ASN A 158 21.25 -9.78 -4.06
N MET A 159 22.50 -10.11 -4.37
CA MET A 159 23.45 -9.18 -4.98
C MET A 159 23.09 -8.80 -6.42
N ASP A 160 22.40 -9.69 -7.17
CA ASP A 160 21.93 -9.38 -8.52
C ASP A 160 20.84 -8.32 -8.48
N ALA A 161 19.92 -8.41 -7.52
CA ALA A 161 18.89 -7.39 -7.31
C ALA A 161 19.52 -6.07 -6.84
N LEU A 162 20.52 -6.12 -5.95
CA LEU A 162 21.26 -4.94 -5.50
C LEU A 162 21.95 -4.21 -6.66
N ALA A 163 22.52 -4.93 -7.62
CA ALA A 163 23.18 -4.33 -8.78
C ALA A 163 22.22 -3.67 -9.77
N MET A 164 20.92 -3.94 -9.68
CA MET A 164 19.87 -3.33 -10.51
C MET A 164 19.22 -2.08 -9.88
N MET A 165 19.47 -1.81 -8.60
CA MET A 165 18.96 -0.63 -7.88
C MET A 165 19.87 0.57 -8.05
#